data_AF-A0AA39FHN9-F1
#
_entry.id   AF-A0AA39FHN9-F1
#
_cell.length_a   1.000
_cell.length_b   1.000
_cell.length_c   1.000
_cell.angle_alpha   90.00
_cell.angle_beta   90.00
_cell.angle_gamma   90.00
#
_symmetry.space_group_name_H-M   'P 1'
#
loop_
_entity.id
_entity.type
_entity.pdbx_description
1 polymer ?
#
loop_
_entity_poly.entity_id
_entity_poly.type
_entity_poly.pdbx_seq_one_letter_code
_entity_poly.pdbx_strand_id
1 'polypeptide(L)'
;WEDLTEECRLMNLESSLAKIRLTTEIFMEIGAILYIAAALREARFLGLNMFIENLMTAPSRVMFLISCCILLSFPFLRLSCADKVEDMLAVVVMLTTAPYFLFFCRGFKTVGPFVVMIYRMIMGDLLRFVSIYLVFVMGFSQGKYIKI
;
A
#
# COMPACT_ATOMS: atom_id res chain seq x y z
N TRP A 1 -10.42 26.90 -17.53
CA TRP A 1 -10.09 25.92 -18.59
C TRP A 1 -8.68 26.10 -19.12
N GLU A 2 -8.04 27.26 -18.99
CA GLU A 2 -6.59 27.41 -19.24
C GLU A 2 -5.74 27.14 -17.97
N ASP A 3 -6.31 27.33 -16.78
CA ASP A 3 -5.60 27.19 -15.49
C ASP A 3 -5.46 25.75 -14.96
N LEU A 4 -6.31 24.80 -15.41
CA LEU A 4 -6.16 23.37 -15.07
C LEU A 4 -5.09 22.66 -15.92
N THR A 5 -4.62 23.32 -16.98
CA THR A 5 -3.68 22.75 -17.94
C THR A 5 -2.22 22.92 -17.52
N GLU A 6 -1.91 23.80 -16.56
CA GLU A 6 -0.55 24.03 -16.08
C GLU A 6 -0.16 23.17 -14.86
N GLU A 7 -1.09 22.76 -14.00
CA GLU A 7 -0.74 21.99 -12.79
C GLU A 7 -0.51 20.50 -13.04
N CYS A 8 -1.17 19.89 -14.04
CA CYS A 8 -1.00 18.47 -14.32
C CYS A 8 0.18 18.26 -15.29
N ARG A 9 1.40 18.47 -14.79
CA ARG A 9 2.70 18.35 -15.49
C ARG A 9 2.98 16.96 -16.12
N LEU A 10 2.10 15.99 -15.92
CA LEU A 10 2.28 14.57 -16.24
C LEU A 10 1.98 14.18 -17.69
N MET A 11 1.86 15.15 -18.60
CA MET A 11 1.71 14.90 -20.04
C MET A 11 2.83 15.53 -20.90
N ASN A 12 4.04 15.71 -20.34
CA ASN A 12 5.21 15.88 -21.19
C ASN A 12 5.73 14.52 -21.68
N LEU A 13 5.05 13.97 -22.70
CA LEU A 13 5.32 12.67 -23.35
C LEU A 13 6.50 12.72 -24.35
N GLU A 14 7.33 13.76 -24.30
CA GLU A 14 8.38 13.99 -25.30
C GLU A 14 9.61 13.09 -25.10
N SER A 15 9.81 12.54 -23.90
CA SER A 15 10.97 11.68 -23.56
C SER A 15 10.61 10.19 -23.49
N SER A 16 11.49 9.32 -24.01
CA SER A 16 11.38 7.85 -23.95
C SER A 16 11.16 7.32 -22.52
N LEU A 17 11.64 8.04 -21.51
CA LEU A 17 11.51 7.67 -20.10
C LEU A 17 10.06 7.84 -19.59
N ALA A 18 9.34 8.87 -20.07
CA ALA A 18 7.93 9.09 -19.72
C ALA A 18 7.05 7.96 -20.27
N LYS A 19 7.34 7.48 -21.49
CA LYS A 19 6.64 6.33 -22.10
C LYS A 19 6.83 5.05 -21.28
N ILE A 20 8.07 4.75 -20.87
CA ILE A 20 8.37 3.55 -20.06
C ILE A 20 7.62 3.62 -18.73
N ARG A 21 7.67 4.77 -18.03
CA ARG A 21 6.96 4.97 -16.76
C ARG A 21 5.45 4.73 -16.89
N LEU A 22 4.81 5.34 -17.88
CA LEU A 22 3.38 5.15 -18.14
C LEU A 22 3.05 3.69 -18.42
N THR A 23 3.90 3.00 -19.20
CA THR A 23 3.68 1.59 -19.56
C THR A 23 3.77 0.70 -18.32
N THR A 24 4.74 0.95 -17.43
CA THR A 24 4.88 0.21 -16.17
C THR A 24 3.74 0.51 -15.20
N GLU A 25 3.26 1.74 -15.16
CA GLU A 25 2.13 2.15 -14.31
C GLU A 25 0.84 1.43 -14.73
N ILE A 26 0.54 1.41 -16.03
CA ILE A 26 -0.60 0.66 -16.59
C ILE A 26 -0.49 -0.84 -16.27
N PHE A 27 0.72 -1.40 -16.39
CA PHE A 27 0.93 -2.81 -16.08
C PHE A 27 0.70 -3.13 -14.58
N MET A 28 1.16 -2.26 -13.69
CA MET A 28 0.92 -2.38 -12.24
C MET A 28 -0.57 -2.29 -11.90
N GLU A 29 -1.29 -1.37 -12.53
CA GLU A 29 -2.72 -1.19 -12.35
C GLU A 29 -3.51 -2.43 -12.80
N ILE A 30 -3.18 -2.98 -13.99
CA ILE A 30 -3.77 -4.22 -14.50
C ILE A 30 -3.49 -5.39 -13.53
N GLY A 31 -2.27 -5.47 -13.00
CA GLY A 31 -1.89 -6.49 -12.02
C GLY A 31 -2.73 -6.40 -10.73
N ALA A 32 -2.96 -5.18 -10.23
CA ALA A 32 -3.80 -4.93 -9.05
C ALA A 32 -5.26 -5.34 -9.30
N ILE A 33 -5.83 -4.99 -10.46
CA ILE A 33 -7.19 -5.37 -10.85
C ILE A 33 -7.33 -6.89 -10.92
N LEU A 34 -6.38 -7.58 -11.56
CA LEU A 34 -6.40 -9.05 -11.67
C LEU A 34 -6.34 -9.72 -10.30
N TYR A 35 -5.51 -9.21 -9.39
CA TYR A 35 -5.40 -9.75 -8.03
C TYR A 35 -6.70 -9.57 -7.24
N ILE A 36 -7.31 -8.39 -7.31
CA ILE A 36 -8.60 -8.11 -6.65
C ILE A 36 -9.71 -8.97 -7.26
N ALA A 37 -9.74 -9.14 -8.57
CA ALA A 37 -10.70 -10.02 -9.24
C ALA A 37 -10.55 -11.48 -8.78
N ALA A 38 -9.32 -11.97 -8.63
CA ALA A 38 -9.04 -13.29 -8.09
C ALA A 38 -9.52 -13.43 -6.64
N ALA A 39 -9.24 -12.43 -5.80
CA ALA A 39 -9.69 -12.39 -4.40
C ALA A 39 -11.23 -12.35 -4.29
N LEU A 40 -11.91 -11.56 -5.14
CA LEU A 40 -13.37 -11.53 -5.21
C LEU A 40 -13.94 -12.87 -5.64
N ARG A 41 -13.29 -13.56 -6.60
CA ARG A 41 -13.71 -14.90 -7.02
C ARG A 41 -13.59 -15.92 -5.89
N GLU A 42 -12.50 -15.88 -5.14
CA GLU A 42 -12.27 -16.70 -3.94
C GLU A 42 -13.33 -16.40 -2.87
N ALA A 43 -13.61 -15.12 -2.60
CA ALA A 43 -14.61 -14.68 -1.64
C ALA A 43 -16.04 -15.13 -2.02
N ARG A 44 -16.38 -15.10 -3.32
CA ARG A 44 -17.66 -15.60 -3.83
C ARG A 44 -17.78 -17.12 -3.73
N PHE A 45 -16.68 -17.86 -3.84
CA PHE A 45 -16.67 -19.32 -3.74
C PHE A 45 -16.70 -19.83 -2.29
N LEU A 46 -15.91 -19.23 -1.39
CA LEU A 46 -15.86 -19.62 0.03
C LEU A 46 -16.98 -19.01 0.88
N GLY A 47 -17.51 -17.84 0.49
CA GLY A 47 -18.38 -17.02 1.33
C GLY A 47 -17.59 -15.99 2.16
N LEU A 48 -18.15 -14.79 2.31
CA LEU A 48 -17.45 -13.62 2.87
C LEU A 48 -16.91 -13.82 4.29
N ASN A 49 -17.67 -14.49 5.16
CA ASN A 49 -17.26 -14.69 6.56
C ASN A 49 -16.05 -15.61 6.67
N MET A 50 -16.06 -16.76 5.98
CA MET A 50 -14.91 -17.68 5.95
C MET A 50 -13.71 -17.08 5.22
N PHE A 51 -13.97 -16.24 4.19
CA PHE A 51 -12.91 -15.51 3.50
C PHE A 51 -12.18 -14.54 4.45
N ILE A 52 -12.91 -13.73 5.24
CA ILE A 52 -12.30 -12.80 6.20
C ILE A 52 -11.50 -13.57 7.27
N GLU A 53 -12.02 -14.69 7.77
CA GLU A 53 -11.32 -15.53 8.76
C GLU A 53 -10.01 -16.13 8.18
N ASN A 54 -10.06 -16.61 6.94
CA ASN A 54 -8.87 -17.09 6.22
C ASN A 54 -7.86 -15.95 5.95
N LEU A 55 -8.34 -14.73 5.65
CA LEU A 55 -7.49 -13.55 5.47
C LEU A 55 -6.83 -13.12 6.77
N MET A 56 -7.54 -13.14 7.88
CA MET A 56 -6.99 -12.83 9.22
C MET A 56 -5.88 -13.80 9.62
N THR A 57 -5.96 -15.05 9.15
CA THR A 57 -4.92 -16.07 9.35
C THR A 57 -3.64 -15.76 8.56
N ALA A 58 -3.75 -15.01 7.46
CA ALA A 58 -2.65 -14.63 6.57
C ALA A 58 -2.51 -13.09 6.44
N PRO A 59 -1.96 -12.40 7.45
CA PRO A 59 -1.90 -10.93 7.49
C PRO A 59 -1.15 -10.31 6.30
N SER A 60 -0.19 -11.04 5.71
CA SER A 60 0.52 -10.62 4.50
C SER A 60 -0.39 -10.48 3.28
N ARG A 61 -1.37 -11.38 3.12
CA ARG A 61 -2.35 -11.31 2.03
C ARG A 61 -3.23 -10.08 2.19
N VAL A 62 -3.60 -9.74 3.42
CA VAL A 62 -4.39 -8.55 3.75
C VAL A 62 -3.62 -7.27 3.41
N MET A 63 -2.36 -7.17 3.85
CA MET A 63 -1.51 -5.99 3.58
C MET A 63 -1.37 -5.72 2.07
N PHE A 64 -1.21 -6.76 1.26
CA PHE A 64 -1.13 -6.62 -0.18
C PHE A 64 -2.46 -6.29 -0.84
N LEU A 65 -3.56 -6.89 -0.38
CA LEU A 65 -4.90 -6.58 -0.89
C LEU A 65 -5.25 -5.10 -0.63
N ILE A 66 -4.94 -4.59 0.57
CA ILE A 66 -5.07 -3.16 0.90
C ILE A 66 -4.18 -2.31 -0.03
N SER A 67 -2.96 -2.74 -0.30
CA SER A 67 -2.05 -2.03 -1.23
C SER A 67 -2.62 -1.98 -2.66
N CYS A 68 -3.22 -3.07 -3.15
CA CYS A 68 -3.89 -3.09 -4.45
C CYS A 68 -5.13 -2.17 -4.48
N CYS A 69 -5.89 -2.09 -3.40
CA CYS A 69 -7.01 -1.15 -3.28
C CYS A 69 -6.54 0.31 -3.30
N ILE A 70 -5.40 0.60 -2.66
CA ILE A 70 -4.77 1.93 -2.71
C ILE A 70 -4.30 2.23 -4.14
N LEU A 71 -3.67 1.29 -4.84
CA LEU A 71 -3.24 1.46 -6.24
C LEU A 71 -4.41 1.83 -7.16
N LEU A 72 -5.58 1.19 -7.01
CA LEU A 72 -6.79 1.56 -7.76
C LEU A 72 -7.22 3.03 -7.61
N SER A 73 -6.80 3.71 -6.54
CA SER A 73 -7.10 5.12 -6.32
C SER A 73 -6.14 6.09 -7.03
N PHE A 74 -4.98 5.61 -7.52
CA PHE A 74 -3.98 6.41 -8.24
C PHE A 74 -4.53 7.08 -9.50
N PRO A 75 -5.23 6.38 -10.41
CA PRO A 75 -5.82 7.04 -11.59
C PRO A 75 -6.83 8.14 -11.22
N PHE A 76 -7.56 7.99 -10.11
CA PHE A 76 -8.51 9.01 -9.62
C PHE A 76 -7.80 10.23 -9.02
N LEU A 77 -6.70 10.02 -8.28
CA LEU A 77 -5.86 11.10 -7.74
C LEU A 77 -5.22 11.91 -8.85
N ARG A 78 -4.77 11.24 -9.91
CA ARG A 78 -4.19 11.87 -11.09
C ARG A 78 -5.19 12.74 -11.84
N LEU A 79 -6.45 12.29 -11.96
CA LEU A 79 -7.54 13.12 -12.50
C LEU A 79 -7.82 14.36 -11.65
N SER A 80 -7.52 14.28 -10.35
CA SER A 80 -7.70 15.37 -9.38
C SER A 80 -6.45 16.25 -9.22
N CYS A 81 -5.37 16.00 -9.98
CA CYS A 81 -4.13 16.76 -9.99
C CYS A 81 -3.47 16.95 -8.60
N ALA A 82 -3.56 15.93 -7.73
CA ALA A 82 -3.08 15.98 -6.36
C ALA A 82 -1.72 15.28 -6.16
N ASP A 83 -0.66 15.78 -6.82
CA ASP A 83 0.67 15.13 -6.88
C ASP A 83 1.28 14.81 -5.50
N LYS A 84 1.12 15.71 -4.52
CA LYS A 84 1.65 15.51 -3.16
C LYS A 84 1.04 14.30 -2.45
N VAL A 85 -0.24 14.03 -2.70
CA VAL A 85 -0.95 12.91 -2.07
C VAL A 85 -0.60 11.62 -2.80
N GLU A 86 -0.43 11.67 -4.12
CA GLU A 86 0.01 10.55 -4.93
C GLU A 86 1.40 10.05 -4.49
N ASP A 87 2.37 10.95 -4.34
CA ASP A 87 3.72 10.60 -3.89
C ASP A 87 3.73 9.96 -2.49
N MET A 88 2.93 10.49 -1.55
CA MET A 88 2.82 9.92 -0.20
C MET A 88 2.21 8.52 -0.22
N LEU A 89 1.15 8.31 -1.01
CA LEU A 89 0.54 6.99 -1.17
C LEU A 89 1.47 6.02 -1.89
N ALA A 90 2.25 6.47 -2.87
CA ALA A 90 3.25 5.65 -3.57
C ALA A 90 4.31 5.12 -2.60
N VAL A 91 4.82 5.97 -1.71
CA VAL A 91 5.78 5.54 -0.67
C VAL A 91 5.15 4.51 0.26
N VAL A 92 3.90 4.70 0.69
CA VAL A 92 3.18 3.73 1.53
C VAL A 92 3.00 2.39 0.83
N VAL A 93 2.65 2.39 -0.46
CA VAL A 93 2.52 1.17 -1.27
C VAL A 93 3.88 0.46 -1.40
N MET A 94 4.96 1.20 -1.67
CA MET A 94 6.32 0.63 -1.74
C MET A 94 6.74 -0.01 -0.41
N LEU A 95 6.51 0.69 0.71
CA LEU A 95 6.79 0.17 2.06
C LEU A 95 5.97 -1.08 2.38
N THR A 96 4.74 -1.18 1.89
CA THR A 96 3.86 -2.33 2.13
C THR A 96 4.16 -3.50 1.19
N THR A 97 4.76 -3.24 0.03
CA THR A 97 5.14 -4.27 -0.95
C THR A 97 6.40 -5.04 -0.51
N ALA A 98 7.35 -4.38 0.15
CA ALA A 98 8.55 -5.03 0.68
C ALA A 98 8.26 -6.22 1.64
N PRO A 99 7.40 -6.09 2.68
CA PRO A 99 7.04 -7.21 3.54
C PRO A 99 6.21 -8.28 2.81
N TYR A 100 5.49 -7.92 1.73
CA TYR A 100 4.78 -8.90 0.91
C TYR A 100 5.73 -9.82 0.13
N PHE A 101 6.80 -9.29 -0.47
CA PHE A 101 7.82 -10.11 -1.11
C PHE A 101 8.54 -11.03 -0.13
N LEU A 102 8.87 -10.52 1.08
CA LEU A 102 9.46 -11.34 2.13
C LEU A 102 8.55 -12.51 2.54
N PHE A 103 7.23 -12.31 2.53
CA PHE A 103 6.29 -13.38 2.81
C PHE A 103 6.33 -14.52 1.77
N PHE A 104 6.52 -14.21 0.48
CA PHE A 104 6.71 -15.26 -0.54
C PHE A 104 7.98 -16.08 -0.32
N CYS A 105 9.05 -15.44 0.16
CA CYS A 105 10.29 -16.12 0.51
C CYS A 105 10.14 -17.10 1.69
N ARG A 106 9.03 -17.05 2.45
CA ARG A 106 8.72 -18.01 3.51
C ARG A 106 8.56 -19.45 3.00
N GLY A 107 8.18 -19.63 1.73
CA GLY A 107 8.02 -20.95 1.11
C GLY A 107 9.33 -21.73 0.92
N PHE A 108 10.49 -21.07 1.01
CA PHE A 108 11.79 -21.73 0.88
C PHE A 108 12.26 -22.27 2.24
N LYS A 109 12.64 -23.56 2.28
CA LYS A 109 13.02 -24.29 3.51
C LYS A 109 14.14 -23.62 4.32
N THR A 110 15.04 -22.86 3.69
CA THR A 110 16.18 -22.20 4.35
C THR A 110 15.90 -20.74 4.75
N VAL A 111 15.04 -20.03 4.02
CA VAL A 111 14.78 -18.58 4.22
C VAL A 111 13.53 -18.34 5.08
N GLY A 112 12.62 -19.32 5.14
CA GLY A 112 11.40 -19.24 5.94
C GLY A 112 11.59 -18.92 7.42
N PRO A 113 12.51 -19.59 8.14
CA PRO A 113 12.79 -19.26 9.55
C PRO A 113 13.29 -17.82 9.73
N PHE A 114 14.08 -17.31 8.78
CA PHE A 114 14.66 -15.97 8.83
C PHE A 114 13.59 -14.88 8.65
N VAL A 115 12.69 -15.07 7.68
CA VAL A 115 11.55 -14.16 7.44
C VAL A 115 10.62 -14.11 8.65
N VAL A 116 10.33 -15.26 9.26
CA VAL A 116 9.49 -15.31 10.47
C VAL A 116 10.16 -14.59 11.64
N MET A 117 11.48 -14.71 11.80
CA MET A 117 12.23 -13.99 12.83
C MET A 117 12.16 -12.46 12.65
N ILE A 118 12.37 -11.97 11.42
CA ILE A 118 12.20 -10.54 11.09
C ILE A 118 10.76 -10.08 11.37
N TYR A 119 9.76 -10.89 10.99
CA TYR A 119 8.36 -10.54 11.24
C TYR A 119 8.05 -10.43 12.74
N ARG A 120 8.67 -11.27 13.58
CA ARG A 120 8.56 -11.19 15.04
C ARG A 120 9.27 -9.96 15.61
N MET A 121 10.42 -9.56 15.05
CA MET A 121 11.10 -8.32 15.44
C MET A 121 10.27 -7.09 15.07
N ILE A 122 9.69 -7.04 13.87
CA ILE A 122 8.84 -5.93 13.42
C ILE A 122 7.56 -5.86 14.27
N MET A 123 6.81 -6.96 14.39
CA MET A 123 5.56 -6.94 15.17
C MET A 123 5.80 -6.74 16.67
N GLY A 124 6.93 -7.20 17.21
CA GLY A 124 7.26 -7.00 18.63
C GLY A 124 7.79 -5.61 18.94
N ASP A 125 8.90 -5.23 18.32
CA ASP A 125 9.65 -4.02 18.68
C ASP A 125 9.10 -2.76 18.01
N LEU A 126 8.73 -2.83 16.72
CA LEU A 126 8.23 -1.66 16.00
C LEU A 126 6.84 -1.23 16.49
N LEU A 127 5.90 -2.16 16.69
CA LEU A 127 4.57 -1.81 17.23
C LEU A 127 4.65 -1.22 18.65
N ARG A 128 5.57 -1.72 19.48
CA ARG A 128 5.81 -1.15 20.81
C ARG A 128 6.36 0.26 20.72
N PHE A 129 7.30 0.51 19.81
CA PHE A 129 7.85 1.83 19.58
C PHE A 129 6.80 2.82 19.03
N VAL A 130 6.03 2.40 18.02
CA VAL A 130 4.98 3.21 17.40
C VAL A 130 3.86 3.53 18.39
N SER A 131 3.42 2.57 19.21
CA SER A 131 2.37 2.81 20.20
C SER A 131 2.79 3.84 21.26
N ILE A 132 4.02 3.76 21.77
CA ILE A 132 4.57 4.76 22.69
C ILE A 132 4.63 6.14 22.00
N TYR A 133 5.14 6.20 20.77
CA TYR A 133 5.21 7.43 19.99
C TYR A 133 3.83 8.07 19.76
N LEU A 134 2.82 7.28 19.40
CA LEU A 134 1.43 7.74 19.21
C LEU A 134 0.85 8.33 20.49
N VAL A 135 1.06 7.70 21.65
CA VAL A 135 0.61 8.23 22.95
C VAL A 135 1.26 9.58 23.24
N PHE A 136 2.58 9.71 23.02
CA PHE A 136 3.27 10.99 23.18
C PHE A 136 2.72 12.07 22.24
N VAL A 137 2.53 11.76 20.95
CA VAL A 137 1.99 12.71 19.96
C VAL A 137 0.58 13.15 20.32
N MET A 138 -0.31 12.23 20.72
CA MET A 138 -1.67 12.56 21.16
C MET A 138 -1.67 13.42 22.44
N GLY A 139 -0.75 13.17 23.39
CA GLY A 139 -0.61 13.99 24.59
C GLY A 139 -0.14 15.42 24.27
N PHE A 140 0.83 15.57 23.38
CA PHE A 140 1.32 16.88 22.95
C PHE A 140 0.34 17.64 22.05
N SER A 141 -0.46 16.96 21.22
CA SER A 141 -1.48 17.62 20.39
C SER A 141 -2.60 18.20 21.25
N GLN A 142 -3.08 17.46 22.26
CA GLN A 142 -4.08 17.95 23.21
C GLN A 142 -3.55 19.11 24.06
N GLY A 143 -2.30 19.02 24.54
CA GLY A 143 -1.66 20.09 25.32
C GLY A 143 -1.42 21.39 24.55
N LYS A 144 -1.34 21.34 23.22
CA LYS A 144 -1.27 22.52 22.34
C LYS A 144 -2.64 23.07 21.95
N TYR A 145 -3.64 22.20 21.74
CA TYR A 145 -5.01 22.62 21.42
C TYR A 145 -5.69 23.38 22.57
N ILE A 146 -5.34 23.08 23.82
CA ILE A 146 -5.93 23.72 25.01
C ILE A 146 -5.23 25.04 25.39
N LYS A 147 -4.06 25.32 24.80
CA LYS A 147 -3.25 26.54 25.03
C LYS A 147 -3.43 27.60 23.93
N ILE A 148 -4.28 27.34 22.94
CA ILE A 148 -4.77 28.30 21.94
C ILE A 148 -6.17 28.71 22.35
#